data_AF-A0A150NW07-F1
#
_entry.id   AF-A0A150NW07-F1
#
_cell.length_a   1.000
_cell.length_b   1.000
_cell.length_c   1.000
_cell.angle_alpha   90.00
_cell.angle_beta   90.00
_cell.angle_gamma   90.00
#
_symmetry.space_group_name_H-M   'P 1'
#
loop_
_entity.id
_entity.type
_entity.pdbx_description
1 polymer ?
#
loop_
_entity_poly.entity_id
_entity_poly.type
_entity_poly.pdbx_seq_one_letter_code
_entity_poly.pdbx_strand_id
1 'polypeptide(L)'
;MIELPSAYFDLDRMLETGISKIIVGMNDLTSFVFATVRNSQWHDMESPIMLDMLRDMQDKARMKKIDFAVAGYLNASFIQKMNQMGIERILHYSSIPEIFDLEIDHPDHLKHIKEESKKLQRSTHDTARNVECIQEN
;
A
#
# COMPACT_ATOMS: atom_id res chain seq x y z
N MET A 1 -3.92 -1.70 -9.57
CA MET A 1 -3.15 -1.01 -8.51
C MET A 1 -1.73 -0.85 -9.01
N ILE A 2 -1.09 0.29 -8.79
CA ILE A 2 0.33 0.55 -9.13
C ILE A 2 1.11 0.55 -7.83
N GLU A 3 1.93 -0.47 -7.63
CA GLU A 3 2.76 -0.65 -6.43
C GLU A 3 4.20 -1.05 -6.77
N LEU A 4 4.43 -1.51 -8.01
CA LEU A 4 5.76 -1.83 -8.53
C LEU A 4 6.24 -0.69 -9.43
N PRO A 5 7.53 -0.30 -9.36
CA PRO A 5 8.09 0.70 -10.26
C PRO A 5 7.92 0.36 -11.75
N SER A 6 7.95 -0.93 -12.11
CA SER A 6 7.72 -1.38 -13.49
C SER A 6 6.35 -0.96 -14.02
N ALA A 7 5.30 -1.03 -13.19
CA ALA A 7 3.95 -0.61 -13.59
C ALA A 7 3.86 0.91 -13.82
N TYR A 8 4.67 1.71 -13.12
CA TYR A 8 4.81 3.13 -13.42
C TYR A 8 5.50 3.36 -14.77
N PHE A 9 6.59 2.65 -15.06
CA PHE A 9 7.30 2.78 -16.33
C PHE A 9 6.48 2.32 -17.54
N ASP A 10 5.65 1.28 -17.37
CA ASP A 10 4.74 0.78 -18.42
C ASP A 10 3.36 1.46 -18.40
N LEU A 11 3.18 2.53 -17.63
CA LEU A 11 1.86 3.14 -17.41
C LEU A 11 1.16 3.50 -18.72
N ASP A 12 1.86 4.09 -19.69
CA ASP A 12 1.24 4.49 -20.96
C ASP A 12 0.59 3.33 -21.70
N ARG A 13 1.23 2.15 -21.68
CA ARG A 13 0.67 0.92 -22.26
C ARG A 13 -0.50 0.40 -21.44
N MET A 14 -0.40 0.46 -20.11
CA MET A 14 -1.49 0.04 -19.22
C MET A 14 -2.75 0.88 -19.42
N LEU A 15 -2.60 2.18 -19.64
CA LEU A 15 -3.71 3.10 -19.92
C LEU A 15 -4.47 2.74 -21.21
N GLU A 16 -3.83 2.06 -22.17
CA GLU A 16 -4.46 1.63 -23.43
C GLU A 16 -5.28 0.33 -23.28
N THR A 17 -5.12 -0.40 -22.19
CA THR A 17 -5.82 -1.68 -21.97
C THR A 17 -7.30 -1.53 -21.58
N GLY A 18 -7.77 -0.29 -21.38
CA GLY A 18 -9.16 -0.01 -20.98
C GLY A 18 -9.42 -0.07 -19.48
N ILE A 19 -8.38 0.08 -18.64
CA ILE A 19 -8.56 0.25 -17.20
C ILE A 19 -9.41 1.49 -16.90
N SER A 20 -10.28 1.38 -15.89
CA SER A 20 -11.17 2.48 -15.48
C SER A 20 -10.65 3.28 -14.28
N LYS A 21 -9.74 2.70 -13.49
CA LYS A 21 -9.22 3.30 -12.26
C LYS A 21 -7.79 2.87 -11.96
N ILE A 22 -6.98 3.84 -11.55
CA ILE A 22 -5.64 3.65 -10.99
C ILE A 22 -5.71 3.91 -9.50
N ILE A 23 -5.19 2.95 -8.73
CA ILE A 23 -4.95 3.08 -7.29
C ILE A 23 -3.47 2.88 -7.07
N VAL A 24 -2.78 3.86 -6.50
CA VAL A 24 -1.35 3.74 -6.18
C VAL A 24 -1.19 3.19 -4.76
N GLY A 25 -0.50 2.06 -4.63
CA GLY A 25 -0.18 1.46 -3.33
C GLY A 25 1.08 2.09 -2.74
N MET A 26 0.90 3.11 -1.89
CA MET A 26 2.01 3.97 -1.43
C MET A 26 3.06 3.21 -0.64
N ASN A 27 2.65 2.30 0.26
CA ASN A 27 3.59 1.60 1.13
C ASN A 27 4.62 0.78 0.34
N ASP A 28 4.14 -0.02 -0.62
CA ASP A 28 5.00 -0.91 -1.40
C ASP A 28 5.75 -0.15 -2.48
N LEU A 29 5.10 0.82 -3.16
CA LEU A 29 5.77 1.64 -4.16
C LEU A 29 6.95 2.41 -3.56
N THR A 30 6.76 3.09 -2.42
CA THR A 30 7.85 3.80 -1.73
C THR A 30 8.95 2.84 -1.30
N SER A 31 8.59 1.65 -0.80
CA SER A 31 9.58 0.63 -0.43
C SER A 31 10.44 0.19 -1.61
N PHE A 32 9.85 -0.04 -2.78
CA PHE A 32 10.60 -0.44 -3.97
C PHE A 32 11.40 0.70 -4.59
N VAL A 33 10.84 1.91 -4.66
CA VAL A 33 11.54 3.08 -5.22
C VAL A 33 12.81 3.40 -4.41
N PHE A 34 12.74 3.33 -3.08
CA PHE A 34 13.88 3.63 -2.21
C PHE A 34 14.69 2.40 -1.79
N ALA A 35 14.36 1.21 -2.29
CA ALA A 35 14.97 -0.05 -1.89
C ALA A 35 15.05 -0.21 -0.34
N THR A 36 13.94 0.09 0.34
CA THR A 36 13.88 0.20 1.80
C THR A 36 12.65 -0.49 2.38
N VAL A 37 12.69 -0.75 3.69
CA VAL A 37 11.56 -1.30 4.44
C VAL A 37 10.72 -0.20 5.08
N ARG A 38 9.43 -0.47 5.32
CA ARG A 38 8.44 0.52 5.79
C ARG A 38 8.80 1.24 7.10
N ASN A 39 9.56 0.59 7.99
CA ASN A 39 9.94 1.17 9.29
C ASN A 39 11.28 1.92 9.26
N SER A 40 11.86 2.08 8.07
CA SER A 40 13.12 2.78 7.87
C SER A 40 12.88 4.29 7.74
N GLN A 41 13.81 5.11 8.25
CA GLN A 41 13.79 6.56 8.03
C GLN A 41 13.90 6.96 6.55
N TRP A 42 14.36 6.04 5.69
CA TRP A 42 14.45 6.24 4.25
C TRP A 42 13.12 5.94 3.51
N HIS A 43 12.11 5.42 4.22
CA HIS A 43 10.77 5.21 3.67
C HIS A 43 10.00 6.52 3.73
N ASP A 44 10.23 7.38 2.74
CA ASP A 44 9.62 8.71 2.67
C ASP A 44 8.62 8.80 1.51
N MET A 45 7.33 8.63 1.84
CA MET A 45 6.22 8.80 0.91
C MET A 45 6.05 10.26 0.43
N GLU A 46 6.57 11.21 1.21
CA GLU A 46 6.44 12.65 0.98
C GLU A 46 7.64 13.24 0.21
N SER A 47 8.60 12.40 -0.13
CA SER A 47 9.79 12.79 -0.89
C SER A 47 9.41 13.39 -2.25
N PRO A 48 10.22 14.33 -2.79
CA PRO A 48 9.96 14.94 -4.09
C PRO A 48 9.77 13.91 -5.21
N ILE A 49 10.57 12.84 -5.23
CA ILE A 49 10.47 11.77 -6.22
C ILE A 49 9.09 11.12 -6.21
N MET A 50 8.57 10.77 -5.03
CA MET A 50 7.25 10.15 -4.91
C MET A 50 6.13 11.11 -5.33
N LEU A 51 6.22 12.39 -4.92
CA LEU A 51 5.23 13.40 -5.28
C LEU A 51 5.22 13.71 -6.79
N ASP A 52 6.38 13.75 -7.42
CA ASP A 52 6.49 13.96 -8.87
C ASP A 52 5.97 12.75 -9.65
N MET A 53 6.26 11.52 -9.20
CA MET A 53 5.66 10.31 -9.78
C MET A 53 4.13 10.33 -9.66
N LEU A 54 3.58 10.71 -8.50
CA LEU A 54 2.13 10.83 -8.31
C LEU A 54 1.50 11.87 -9.24
N ARG A 55 2.17 13.02 -9.43
CA ARG A 55 1.71 14.06 -10.35
C ARG A 55 1.72 13.57 -11.80
N ASP A 56 2.80 12.93 -12.26
CA ASP A 56 2.88 12.35 -13.61
C ASP A 56 1.76 11.32 -13.85
N MET A 57 1.56 10.39 -12.91
CA MET A 57 0.50 9.39 -13.03
C MET A 57 -0.89 10.02 -13.05
N GLN A 58 -1.14 11.01 -12.18
CA GLN A 58 -2.41 11.73 -12.13
C GLN A 58 -2.68 12.48 -13.44
N ASP A 59 -1.68 13.17 -13.99
CA ASP A 59 -1.82 13.91 -15.23
C ASP A 59 -2.14 12.98 -16.41
N LYS A 60 -1.44 11.85 -16.52
CA LYS A 60 -1.71 10.81 -17.52
C LYS A 60 -3.09 10.19 -17.38
N ALA A 61 -3.51 9.87 -16.15
CA ALA A 61 -4.85 9.35 -15.87
C ALA A 61 -5.93 10.36 -16.25
N ARG A 62 -5.75 11.64 -15.88
CA ARG A 62 -6.67 12.73 -16.22
C ARG A 62 -6.82 12.91 -17.73
N MET A 63 -5.73 12.87 -18.50
CA MET A 63 -5.77 12.95 -19.96
C MET A 63 -6.63 11.85 -20.59
N LYS A 64 -6.63 10.65 -20.00
CA LYS A 64 -7.41 9.49 -20.46
C LYS A 64 -8.79 9.38 -19.79
N LYS A 65 -9.17 10.31 -18.90
CA LYS A 65 -10.40 10.28 -18.10
C LYS A 65 -10.52 9.01 -17.24
N ILE A 66 -9.41 8.58 -16.67
CA ILE A 66 -9.32 7.43 -15.76
C ILE A 66 -9.28 7.95 -14.33
N ASP A 67 -10.04 7.32 -13.44
CA ASP A 67 -10.04 7.68 -12.02
C ASP A 67 -8.67 7.42 -11.38
N PHE A 68 -8.24 8.30 -10.49
CA PHE A 68 -6.92 8.20 -9.85
C PHE A 68 -7.02 8.42 -8.35
N ALA A 69 -6.49 7.48 -7.58
CA ALA A 69 -6.43 7.56 -6.12
C ALA A 69 -5.13 6.97 -5.57
N VAL A 70 -4.80 7.33 -4.34
CA VAL A 70 -3.71 6.71 -3.56
C VAL A 70 -4.29 5.91 -2.40
N ALA A 71 -3.62 4.82 -2.04
CA ALA A 71 -3.99 3.95 -0.93
C ALA A 71 -2.76 3.58 -0.11
N GLY A 72 -2.96 3.41 1.21
CA GLY A 72 -1.91 2.94 2.10
C GLY A 72 -2.17 3.30 3.56
N TYR A 73 -1.16 3.06 4.39
CA TYR A 73 -1.05 3.64 5.73
C TYR A 73 -0.58 5.09 5.58
N LEU A 74 -1.53 6.00 5.34
CA LEU A 74 -1.26 7.40 5.07
C LEU A 74 -1.29 8.21 6.38
N ASN A 75 -0.30 9.06 6.58
CA ASN A 75 -0.26 9.99 7.72
C ASN A 75 -1.00 11.31 7.38
N ALA A 76 -1.28 12.14 8.40
CA ALA A 76 -2.00 13.39 8.22
C ALA A 76 -1.31 14.41 7.28
N SER A 77 0.02 14.52 7.34
CA SER A 77 0.81 15.42 6.49
C SER A 77 0.68 15.04 5.00
N PHE A 78 0.87 13.75 4.69
CA PHE A 78 0.71 13.22 3.34
C PHE A 78 -0.73 13.41 2.83
N ILE A 79 -1.74 13.18 3.68
CA ILE A 79 -3.16 13.41 3.34
C ILE A 79 -3.40 14.88 2.96
N GLN A 80 -2.81 15.83 3.69
CA GLN A 80 -2.93 17.26 3.38
C GLN A 80 -2.29 17.60 2.03
N LYS A 81 -1.12 17.02 1.71
CA LYS A 81 -0.48 17.19 0.39
C LYS A 81 -1.35 16.63 -0.73
N MET A 82 -1.92 15.43 -0.55
CA MET A 82 -2.83 14.84 -1.53
C MET A 82 -4.08 15.70 -1.75
N ASN A 83 -4.63 16.33 -0.70
CA ASN A 83 -5.72 17.30 -0.83
C ASN A 83 -5.32 18.50 -1.71
N GLN A 84 -4.14 19.06 -1.48
CA GLN A 84 -3.63 20.19 -2.26
C GLN A 84 -3.39 19.82 -3.74
N MET A 85 -3.03 18.56 -4.00
CA MET A 85 -2.87 18.01 -5.36
C MET A 85 -4.20 17.57 -5.99
N GLY A 86 -5.32 17.62 -5.27
CA GLY A 86 -6.61 17.14 -5.76
C GLY A 86 -6.64 15.63 -6.01
N ILE A 87 -5.88 14.85 -5.24
CA ILE A 87 -5.79 13.38 -5.36
C ILE A 87 -6.70 12.73 -4.30
N GLU A 88 -7.55 11.81 -4.75
CA GLU A 88 -8.37 10.98 -3.85
C GLU A 88 -7.51 10.04 -3.02
N ARG A 89 -7.93 9.81 -1.77
CA ARG A 89 -7.22 8.96 -0.81
C ARG A 89 -8.14 7.84 -0.33
N ILE A 90 -7.65 6.61 -0.35
CA ILE A 90 -8.28 5.44 0.25
C ILE A 90 -7.55 5.16 1.56
N LEU A 91 -8.25 5.38 2.67
CA LEU A 91 -7.68 5.27 4.00
C LEU A 91 -7.85 3.86 4.55
N HIS A 92 -6.83 3.38 5.26
CA HIS A 92 -6.96 2.18 6.06
C HIS A 92 -7.80 2.47 7.30
N TYR A 93 -8.69 1.54 7.70
CA TYR A 93 -9.62 1.75 8.82
C TYR A 93 -8.89 2.09 10.14
N SER A 94 -7.68 1.56 10.36
CA SER A 94 -6.89 1.86 11.56
C SER A 94 -6.47 3.32 11.68
N SER A 95 -6.49 4.07 10.57
CA SER A 95 -6.14 5.48 10.54
C SER A 95 -7.36 6.39 10.73
N ILE A 96 -8.58 5.85 10.71
CA ILE A 96 -9.82 6.64 10.88
C ILE A 96 -9.83 7.43 12.20
N PRO A 97 -9.49 6.84 13.37
CA PRO A 97 -9.53 7.58 14.63
C PRO A 97 -8.62 8.81 14.63
N GLU A 98 -7.40 8.64 14.15
CA GLU A 98 -6.40 9.71 14.10
C GLU A 98 -6.78 10.81 13.11
N ILE A 99 -7.34 10.44 11.94
CA ILE A 99 -7.64 11.38 10.86
C ILE A 99 -8.93 12.16 11.11
N PHE A 100 -9.95 11.50 11.66
CA PHE A 100 -11.30 12.06 11.78
C PHE A 100 -11.71 12.39 13.21
N ASP A 101 -10.83 12.14 14.20
CA ASP A 101 -11.13 12.31 15.62
C ASP A 101 -12.39 11.52 16.03
N LEU A 102 -12.43 10.24 15.61
CA LEU A 102 -13.55 9.33 15.84
C LEU A 102 -13.16 8.16 16.73
N GLU A 103 -14.00 7.84 17.70
CA GLU A 103 -13.85 6.60 18.47
C GLU A 103 -14.33 5.40 17.67
N ILE A 104 -13.56 4.31 17.73
CA ILE A 104 -13.91 3.01 17.14
C ILE A 104 -13.87 1.99 18.27
N ASP A 105 -14.92 1.18 18.38
CA ASP A 105 -15.10 0.23 19.48
C ASP A 105 -13.99 -0.84 19.56
N HIS A 106 -13.49 -1.28 18.39
CA HIS A 106 -12.46 -2.32 18.31
C HIS A 106 -11.33 -1.98 17.31
N PRO A 107 -10.46 -1.00 17.63
CA PRO A 107 -9.46 -0.47 16.69
C PRO A 107 -8.43 -1.52 16.26
N ASP A 108 -8.12 -2.48 17.15
CA ASP A 108 -7.11 -3.52 16.94
C ASP A 108 -7.67 -4.89 16.54
N HIS A 109 -8.99 -5.03 16.32
CA HIS A 109 -9.62 -6.33 16.09
C HIS A 109 -8.99 -7.11 14.93
N LEU A 110 -8.80 -6.44 13.80
CA LEU A 110 -8.22 -7.03 12.59
C LEU A 110 -6.72 -7.30 12.75
N LYS A 111 -6.01 -6.51 13.56
CA LYS A 111 -4.60 -6.78 13.91
C LYS A 111 -4.50 -8.07 14.73
N HIS A 112 -5.37 -8.25 15.72
CA HIS A 112 -5.44 -9.46 16.52
C HIS A 112 -5.74 -10.70 15.66
N ILE A 113 -6.75 -10.63 14.77
CA ILE A 113 -7.06 -11.72 13.83
C ILE A 113 -5.84 -12.07 12.97
N LYS A 114 -5.11 -11.08 12.48
CA LYS A 114 -3.91 -11.28 11.65
C LYS A 114 -2.78 -11.95 12.43
N GLU A 115 -2.58 -11.59 13.69
CA GLU A 115 -1.57 -12.20 14.56
C GLU A 115 -1.90 -13.66 14.86
N GLU A 116 -3.14 -13.96 15.22
CA GLU A 116 -3.61 -15.33 15.45
C GLU A 116 -3.52 -16.18 14.19
N SER A 117 -3.90 -15.62 13.03
CA SER A 117 -3.78 -16.29 11.73
C SER A 117 -2.32 -16.63 11.38
N LYS A 118 -1.37 -15.73 11.69
CA LYS A 118 0.06 -15.98 11.51
C LYS A 118 0.59 -17.06 12.46
N LYS A 119 0.12 -17.11 13.71
CA LYS A 119 0.49 -18.16 14.67
C LYS A 119 0.01 -19.53 14.18
N LEU A 120 -1.24 -19.62 13.75
CA LEU A 120 -1.83 -20.84 13.17
C LEU A 120 -1.04 -21.33 11.95
N GLN A 121 -0.73 -20.43 11.01
CA GLN A 121 0.09 -20.78 9.85
C GLN A 121 1.49 -21.27 10.25
N ARG A 122 2.16 -20.63 11.21
CA ARG A 122 3.47 -21.12 11.69
C ARG A 122 3.38 -22.52 12.30
N SER A 123 2.33 -22.78 13.09
CA SER A 123 2.13 -24.08 13.74
C SER A 123 1.90 -25.24 12.74
N THR A 124 1.23 -24.98 11.62
CA THR A 124 1.05 -25.99 10.54
C THR A 124 2.31 -26.19 9.70
N HIS A 125 3.15 -25.18 9.54
CA HIS A 125 4.43 -25.32 8.84
C HIS A 125 5.51 -26.01 9.70
N ASP A 126 5.44 -25.90 11.04
CA ASP A 126 6.30 -26.68 11.94
C ASP A 126 5.94 -28.18 11.94
N THR A 127 4.71 -28.55 11.61
CA THR A 127 4.35 -29.98 11.44
C THR A 127 4.95 -30.58 10.17
N ALA A 128 5.17 -29.78 9.12
CA ALA A 128 5.81 -30.24 7.89
C ALA A 128 7.31 -30.55 8.06
N ARG A 129 8.03 -29.83 8.94
CA ARG A 129 9.43 -30.15 9.30
C ARG A 129 9.57 -31.46 10.10
N ASN A 130 8.53 -31.87 10.81
CA ASN A 130 8.54 -33.14 11.57
C ASN A 130 8.27 -34.38 10.70
N VAL A 131 7.92 -34.22 9.42
CA VAL A 131 7.72 -35.36 8.50
C VAL A 131 9.06 -35.88 7.96
N GLU A 132 10.09 -35.03 7.87
CA GLU A 132 11.45 -35.46 7.46
C GLU A 132 12.12 -36.34 8.55
N CYS A 133 11.71 -36.27 9.81
CA CYS A 133 12.25 -37.12 10.89
C CYS A 133 11.54 -38.49 11.03
N ILE A 134 10.48 -38.77 10.27
CA ILE A 134 9.75 -40.06 10.35
C ILE A 134 10.13 -41.00 9.18
N GLN A 135 10.92 -40.55 8.21
CA GLN A 135 11.33 -41.36 7.06
C GLN A 135 12.73 -42.00 7.18
N GLU A 136 13.45 -41.74 8.28
CA GLU A 136 14.67 -42.48 8.65
C GLU A 136 14.37 -43.44 9.80
N ASN A 137 13.69 -44.56 9.51
CA ASN A 137 13.71 -45.78 10.32
C ASN A 137 13.30 -46.98 9.46
#